data_AF-A0A0P9F712-F1
#
_entry.id   AF-A0A0P9F712-F1
#
_cell.length_a   1.000
_cell.length_b   1.000
_cell.length_c   1.000
_cell.angle_alpha   90.00
_cell.angle_beta   90.00
_cell.angle_gamma   90.00
#
_symmetry.space_group_name_H-M   'P 1'
#
loop_
_entity.id
_entity.type
_entity.pdbx_description
1 polymer ?
#
loop_
_entity_poly.entity_id
_entity_poly.type
_entity_poly.pdbx_seq_one_letter_code
_entity_poly.pdbx_strand_id
1 'polypeptide(L)'
;IARGGSATYRLTLAKEGNFGSAVSLSAGAVAGLTVQLSSSSLTPPGTTTLTLTDTSPPGPALPGTWRTVTVTATGGGKTRTLTVKLLVGGARVNVPAARR
;
A
#
# COMPACT_ATOMS: atom_id res chain seq x y z
N ILE A 1 1.67 -10.54 -4.32
CA ILE A 1 1.21 -10.56 -5.72
C ILE A 1 2.20 -11.30 -6.59
N ALA A 2 1.79 -11.79 -7.76
CA ALA A 2 2.72 -12.26 -8.78
C ALA A 2 3.51 -11.08 -9.39
N ARG A 3 4.63 -11.36 -10.08
CA ARG A 3 5.31 -10.34 -10.89
C ARG A 3 4.39 -9.85 -12.00
N GLY A 4 4.43 -8.56 -12.30
CA GLY A 4 3.50 -7.90 -13.23
C GLY A 4 2.07 -7.78 -12.70
N GLY A 5 1.80 -8.20 -11.46
CA GLY A 5 0.49 -8.08 -10.83
C GLY A 5 0.27 -6.71 -10.19
N SER A 6 -0.97 -6.44 -9.78
CA SER A 6 -1.31 -5.25 -9.00
C SER A 6 -1.91 -5.62 -7.64
N ALA A 7 -1.68 -4.77 -6.65
CA ALA A 7 -2.23 -4.84 -5.30
C ALA A 7 -2.94 -3.53 -4.98
N THR A 8 -4.16 -3.62 -4.47
CA THR A 8 -4.96 -2.45 -4.11
C THR A 8 -5.12 -2.39 -2.59
N TYR A 9 -4.84 -1.22 -2.02
CA TYR A 9 -4.96 -0.95 -0.59
C TYR A 9 -5.94 0.20 -0.37
N ARG A 10 -6.89 0.00 0.53
CA ARG A 10 -7.84 1.04 0.92
C ARG A 10 -7.36 1.76 2.16
N LEU A 11 -7.04 3.03 2.02
CA LEU A 11 -6.66 3.89 3.14
C LEU A 11 -7.89 4.65 3.62
N THR A 12 -8.22 4.48 4.90
CA THR A 12 -9.35 5.15 5.53
C THR A 12 -8.81 6.21 6.48
N LEU A 13 -9.18 7.46 6.26
CA LEU A 13 -8.87 8.56 7.16
C LEU A 13 -10.04 8.76 8.10
N ALA A 14 -9.87 8.29 9.33
CA ALA A 14 -10.78 8.60 10.42
C ALA A 14 -10.52 10.01 10.93
N LYS A 15 -11.60 10.74 11.20
CA LYS A 15 -11.59 12.01 11.95
C LYS A 15 -11.18 11.72 13.40
N GLU A 16 -10.09 12.32 13.88
CA GLU A 16 -9.76 12.39 15.31
C GLU A 16 -10.32 13.73 15.86
N GLY A 17 -11.34 13.68 16.71
CA GLY A 17 -11.91 14.90 17.34
C GLY A 17 -12.59 15.83 16.32
N ASN A 18 -12.34 17.15 16.36
CA ASN A 18 -12.87 18.14 15.41
C ASN A 18 -11.99 18.35 14.16
N PHE A 19 -11.07 17.42 13.88
CA PHE A 19 -10.15 17.54 12.76
C PHE A 19 -10.89 17.42 11.41
N GLY A 20 -10.97 18.52 10.67
CA GLY A 20 -11.61 18.63 9.34
C GLY A 20 -10.75 19.36 8.31
N SER A 21 -9.43 19.43 8.53
CA SER A 21 -8.50 20.02 7.56
C SER A 21 -8.11 19.02 6.47
N ALA A 22 -7.76 19.53 5.29
CA ALA A 22 -7.25 18.70 4.21
C ALA A 22 -5.93 18.01 4.62
N VAL A 23 -5.84 16.72 4.31
CA VAL A 23 -4.67 15.86 4.53
C VAL A 23 -4.06 15.54 3.18
N SER A 24 -2.80 15.90 3.00
CA SER A 24 -2.00 15.54 1.84
C SER A 24 -1.36 14.17 2.05
N LEU A 25 -1.62 13.24 1.13
CA LEU A 25 -1.04 11.91 1.08
C LEU A 25 0.02 11.86 -0.01
N SER A 26 1.19 11.32 0.36
CA SER A 26 2.25 10.95 -0.56
C SER A 26 2.64 9.51 -0.31
N ALA A 27 2.96 8.79 -1.38
CA ALA A 27 3.47 7.44 -1.28
C ALA A 27 4.89 7.42 -1.86
N GLY A 28 5.81 6.80 -1.13
CA GLY A 28 7.20 6.66 -1.52
C GLY A 28 7.32 5.78 -2.76
N ALA A 29 8.12 6.23 -3.73
CA ALA A 29 8.46 5.43 -4.89
C ALA A 29 9.31 4.23 -4.47
N VAL A 30 9.04 3.07 -5.04
CA VAL A 30 9.80 1.84 -4.81
C VAL A 30 10.24 1.32 -6.17
N ALA A 31 11.54 1.06 -6.33
CA ALA A 31 12.07 0.55 -7.60
C ALA A 31 11.35 -0.75 -8.00
N GLY A 32 10.89 -0.83 -9.25
CA GLY A 32 10.14 -1.99 -9.75
C GLY A 32 8.65 -2.02 -9.35
N LEU A 33 8.14 -0.99 -8.67
CA LEU A 33 6.71 -0.82 -8.37
C LEU A 33 6.25 0.57 -8.80
N THR A 34 5.19 0.61 -9.59
CA THR A 34 4.40 1.80 -9.82
C THR A 34 3.45 2.00 -8.65
N VAL A 35 3.55 3.16 -8.01
CA VAL A 35 2.69 3.54 -6.88
C VAL A 35 1.73 4.62 -7.35
N GLN A 36 0.43 4.36 -7.25
CA GLN A 36 -0.60 5.29 -7.69
C GLN A 36 -1.64 5.49 -6.58
N LEU A 37 -1.93 6.75 -6.28
CA LEU A 37 -2.98 7.15 -5.34
C LEU A 37 -4.16 7.68 -6.13
N SER A 38 -5.38 7.20 -5.84
CA SER A 38 -6.60 7.75 -6.45
C SER A 38 -6.82 9.20 -6.04
N SER A 39 -6.45 9.53 -4.80
CA SER A 39 -6.54 10.88 -4.24
C SER A 39 -5.36 11.11 -3.30
N SER A 40 -4.54 12.10 -3.63
CA SER A 40 -3.41 12.58 -2.82
C SER A 40 -3.82 13.67 -1.85
N SER A 41 -5.06 14.17 -1.88
CA SER A 41 -5.63 15.03 -0.86
C SER A 41 -6.98 14.48 -0.41
N LEU A 42 -7.21 14.46 0.89
CA LEU A 42 -8.48 14.01 1.49
C LEU A 42 -8.81 14.85 2.72
N THR A 43 -10.09 15.17 2.89
CA THR A 43 -10.60 15.79 4.11
C THR A 43 -11.26 14.72 4.97
N PRO A 44 -10.86 14.53 6.24
CA PRO A 44 -11.50 13.53 7.10
C PRO A 44 -12.95 13.92 7.47
N PRO A 45 -13.87 12.94 7.57
CA PRO A 45 -13.70 11.52 7.26
C PRO A 45 -13.70 11.25 5.75
N GLY A 46 -12.75 10.45 5.26
CA GLY A 46 -12.61 10.15 3.82
C GLY A 46 -11.80 8.89 3.56
N THR A 47 -11.87 8.38 2.33
CA THR A 47 -11.13 7.17 1.92
C THR A 47 -10.40 7.40 0.60
N THR A 48 -9.19 6.87 0.48
CA THR A 48 -8.41 6.87 -0.78
C THR A 48 -7.95 5.46 -1.07
N THR A 49 -7.66 5.20 -2.34
CA THR A 49 -7.19 3.91 -2.82
C THR A 49 -5.76 4.05 -3.30
N LEU A 50 -4.88 3.22 -2.75
CA LEU A 50 -3.49 3.07 -3.17
C LEU A 50 -3.38 1.82 -4.03
N THR A 51 -3.01 1.99 -5.29
CA THR A 51 -2.74 0.92 -6.23
C THR A 51 -1.23 0.77 -6.38
N LEU A 52 -0.72 -0.43 -6.12
CA LEU A 52 0.67 -0.82 -6.30
C LEU A 52 0.75 -1.81 -7.45
N THR A 53 1.41 -1.45 -8.54
CA THR A 53 1.57 -2.31 -9.71
C THR A 53 3.04 -2.68 -9.86
N ASP A 54 3.35 -3.97 -9.90
CA ASP A 54 4.70 -4.44 -10.16
C ASP A 54 5.05 -4.26 -11.64
N THR A 55 6.19 -3.62 -11.91
CA THR A 55 6.66 -3.37 -13.28
C THR A 55 7.59 -4.47 -13.78
N SER A 56 7.85 -5.50 -12.96
CA SER A 56 8.65 -6.64 -13.38
C SER A 56 7.89 -7.44 -14.43
N PRO A 57 8.59 -8.06 -15.39
CA PRO A 57 7.95 -8.94 -16.37
C PRO A 57 7.20 -10.08 -15.67
N PRO A 58 6.00 -10.44 -16.17
CA PRO A 58 5.19 -11.49 -15.59
C PRO A 58 5.94 -12.83 -15.62
N GLY A 59 5.86 -13.59 -14.52
CA GLY A 59 6.50 -14.90 -14.41
C GLY A 59 6.71 -15.37 -12.96
N PRO A 60 7.04 -16.66 -12.77
CA PRO A 60 7.40 -17.18 -11.46
C PRO A 60 8.71 -16.56 -11.00
N ALA A 61 8.75 -16.15 -9.74
CA ALA A 61 9.82 -15.36 -9.18
C ALA A 61 10.17 -15.90 -7.81
N LEU A 62 10.86 -17.03 -7.83
CA LEU A 62 11.35 -17.70 -6.64
C LEU A 62 12.85 -17.40 -6.52
N PRO A 63 13.32 -16.84 -5.39
CA PRO A 63 12.55 -16.42 -4.21
C PRO A 63 11.76 -15.11 -4.43
N GLY A 64 10.61 -15.00 -3.76
CA GLY A 64 9.79 -13.78 -3.81
C GLY A 64 10.52 -12.58 -3.20
N THR A 65 10.29 -11.39 -3.73
CA THR A 65 10.93 -10.15 -3.29
C THR A 65 9.99 -9.34 -2.42
N TRP A 66 10.42 -9.03 -1.20
CA TRP A 66 9.71 -8.11 -0.32
C TRP A 66 9.95 -6.66 -0.75
N ARG A 67 8.87 -5.90 -0.86
CA ARG A 67 8.88 -4.48 -1.19
C ARG A 67 8.15 -3.72 -0.10
N THR A 68 8.75 -2.65 0.38
CA THR A 68 8.19 -1.78 1.43
C THR A 68 7.85 -0.44 0.82
N VAL A 69 6.56 -0.09 0.83
CA VAL A 69 6.07 1.23 0.40
C VAL A 69 5.72 2.02 1.66
N THR A 70 6.32 3.19 1.83
CA THR A 70 5.98 4.14 2.89
C THR A 70 4.98 5.14 2.35
N VAL A 71 3.84 5.27 3.01
CA VAL A 71 2.82 6.28 2.72
C VAL A 71 2.83 7.29 3.84
N THR A 72 3.01 8.56 3.52
CA THR A 72 3.01 9.68 4.45
C THR A 72 1.74 10.50 4.24
N ALA A 73 0.99 10.72 5.31
CA ALA A 73 -0.20 11.55 5.34
C ALA A 73 0.02 12.72 6.30
N THR A 74 -0.07 13.94 5.78
CA THR A 74 0.19 15.17 6.54
C THR A 74 -1.02 16.08 6.46
N GLY A 75 -1.57 16.49 7.60
CA GLY A 75 -2.69 17.44 7.62
C GLY A 75 -2.86 18.11 8.97
N GLY A 76 -3.28 19.38 8.95
CA GLY A 76 -3.57 20.19 10.14
C GLY A 76 -2.51 20.11 11.25
N GLY A 77 -1.24 20.06 10.86
CA GLY A 77 -0.09 20.00 11.78
C GLY A 77 0.30 18.60 12.28
N LYS A 78 -0.41 17.54 11.88
CA LYS A 78 -0.06 16.15 12.21
C LYS A 78 0.47 15.41 10.98
N THR A 79 1.50 14.60 11.19
CA THR A 79 2.06 13.70 10.17
C THR A 79 1.88 12.27 10.64
N ARG A 80 1.36 11.40 9.77
CA ARG A 80 1.20 9.96 9.98
C ARG A 80 1.91 9.21 8.87
N THR A 81 2.61 8.16 9.24
CA THR A 81 3.34 7.31 8.30
C THR A 81 2.80 5.89 8.39
N LEU A 82 2.49 5.31 7.23
CA LEU A 82 2.00 3.94 7.07
C LEU A 82 3.01 3.17 6.24
N THR A 83 3.40 1.99 6.71
CA THR A 83 4.34 1.14 5.96
C THR A 83 3.60 -0.07 5.43
N VAL A 84 3.49 -0.16 4.11
CA VAL A 84 2.84 -1.26 3.40
C VAL A 84 3.91 -2.23 2.93
N LYS A 85 3.85 -3.48 3.38
CA LYS A 85 4.75 -4.56 2.95
C LYS A 85 4.06 -5.41 1.90
N LEU A 86 4.64 -5.48 0.70
CA LEU A 86 4.14 -6.26 -0.41
C LEU A 86 5.17 -7.32 -0.80
N LEU A 87 4.75 -8.58 -0.78
CA LEU A 87 5.54 -9.68 -1.34
C LEU A 87 5.22 -9.82 -2.83
N VAL A 88 6.21 -9.65 -3.70
CA VAL A 88 6.10 -9.85 -5.15
C VAL A 88 6.75 -11.19 -5.52
N GLY A 89 6.09 -12.00 -6.33
CA GLY A 89 6.67 -13.24 -6.83
C GLY A 89 6.67 -14.41 -5.86
N GLY A 90 6.26 -14.20 -4.61
CA GLY A 90 6.14 -15.28 -3.63
C GLY A 90 5.00 -16.25 -3.96
N ALA A 91 5.27 -17.54 -3.81
CA ALA A 91 4.22 -18.55 -3.74
C ALA A 91 3.54 -18.47 -2.37
N ARG A 92 2.20 -18.39 -2.34
CA ARG A 92 1.46 -18.73 -1.11
C ARG A 92 1.46 -20.25 -0.99
N VAL A 93 2.39 -20.80 -0.22
CA VAL A 93 2.30 -22.21 0.18
C VAL A 93 1.22 -22.30 1.25
N ASN A 94 0.03 -22.78 0.89
CA ASN A 94 -0.95 -23.21 1.86
C ASN A 94 -0.44 -24.51 2.46
N VAL A 95 0.18 -24.46 3.64
CA VAL A 95 0.45 -25.66 4.41
C VAL A 95 -0.91 -26.13 4.96
N PRO A 96 -1.45 -27.29 4.56
CA PRO A 96 -2.63 -27.82 5.22
C PRO A 96 -2.24 -28.02 6.69
N ALA A 97 -2.95 -27.38 7.61
CA ALA A 97 -2.78 -27.63 9.03
C ALA A 97 -3.15 -29.10 9.28
N ALA A 98 -2.14 -29.97 9.34
CA ALA A 98 -2.30 -31.34 9.79
C ALA A 98 -2.64 -31.27 11.28
N ARG A 99 -3.94 -31.32 11.58
CA ARG A 99 -4.44 -31.51 12.94
C ARG A 99 -4.13 -32.96 13.30
N ARG A 100 -3.19 -33.19 14.22
CA ARG A 100 -2.97 -34.47 14.89
C ARG A 100 -3.36 -34.34 16.36
#